data_AF-A0A2X0RCA7-F1
#
_entry.id   AF-A0A2X0RCA7-F1
#
_cell.length_a   1.000
_cell.length_b   1.000
_cell.length_c   1.000
_cell.angle_alpha   90.00
_cell.angle_beta   90.00
_cell.angle_gamma   90.00
#
_symmetry.space_group_name_H-M   'P 1'
#
loop_
_entity.id
_entity.type
_entity.pdbx_description
1 polymer ?
#
loop_
_entity_poly.entity_id
_entity_poly.type
_entity_poly.pdbx_seq_one_letter_code
_entity_poly.pdbx_strand_id
1 'polypeptide(L)' 'MYLIGRTGAGKTTLLESLALQDIRHGRGLCVIDPHGDLAERLVPSIPDNRQGELCYFNVPDGISVYSVK' A
#
# COMPACT_ATOMS: atom_id res chain seq x y z
N MET A 1 -8.53 -14.62 -1.20
CA MET A 1 -9.77 -13.86 -1.45
C MET A 1 -9.78 -13.45 -2.91
N TYR A 2 -10.87 -13.67 -3.65
CA TYR A 2 -10.98 -13.24 -5.04
C TYR A 2 -12.11 -12.22 -5.16
N LEU A 3 -11.79 -11.03 -5.66
CA LEU A 3 -12.69 -9.86 -5.69
C LEU A 3 -12.95 -9.46 -7.14
N ILE A 4 -14.20 -9.58 -7.57
CA ILE A 4 -14.65 -9.07 -8.88
C ILE A 4 -15.78 -8.07 -8.65
N GLY A 5 -15.80 -7.00 -9.45
CA GLY A 5 -16.88 -6.03 -9.46
C GLY A 5 -16.56 -4.88 -10.40
N ARG A 6 -17.58 -4.14 -10.82
CA ARG A 6 -17.43 -2.93 -11.65
C ARG A 6 -16.62 -1.83 -10.95
N THR A 7 -16.09 -0.87 -11.69
CA THR A 7 -15.52 0.36 -11.12
C THR A 7 -16.54 1.06 -10.21
N GLY A 8 -16.08 1.59 -9.08
CA GLY A 8 -16.94 2.19 -8.05
C GLY A 8 -17.59 1.20 -7.08
N ALA A 9 -17.43 -0.12 -7.27
CA ALA A 9 -18.00 -1.12 -6.35
C ALA A 9 -17.28 -1.24 -4.98
N GLY A 10 -16.41 -0.30 -4.62
CA GLY A 10 -15.70 -0.30 -3.31
C GLY A 10 -14.54 -1.28 -3.17
N LYS A 11 -14.08 -1.92 -4.26
CA LYS A 11 -12.97 -2.90 -4.22
C LYS A 11 -11.69 -2.31 -3.63
N THR A 12 -11.29 -1.12 -4.08
CA THR A 12 -10.08 -0.46 -3.59
C THR A 12 -10.21 -0.08 -2.12
N THR A 13 -11.37 0.43 -1.70
CA THR A 13 -11.67 0.73 -0.29
C THR A 13 -11.57 -0.51 0.60
N LEU A 14 -12.04 -1.66 0.12
CA LEU A 14 -11.91 -2.93 0.84
C LEU A 14 -10.44 -3.36 0.96
N LEU A 15 -9.69 -3.32 -0.14
CA LEU A 15 -8.25 -3.66 -0.13
C LEU A 15 -7.45 -2.73 0.79
N GLU A 16 -7.74 -1.43 0.77
CA GLU A 16 -7.16 -0.45 1.67
C GLU A 16 -7.47 -0.77 3.13
N SER A 17 -8.72 -1.09 3.44
CA SER A 17 -9.12 -1.45 4.81
C SER A 17 -8.39 -2.69 5.34
N LEU A 18 -8.21 -3.70 4.48
CA LEU A 18 -7.45 -4.91 4.81
C LEU A 18 -5.96 -4.61 5.03
N ALA A 19 -5.35 -3.82 4.15
CA ALA A 19 -3.95 -3.44 4.29
C ALA A 19 -3.70 -2.62 5.56
N LEU A 20 -4.57 -1.65 5.85
CA LEU A 20 -4.51 -0.86 7.07
C LEU A 20 -4.70 -1.73 8.32
N GLN A 21 -5.53 -2.77 8.25
CA GLN A 21 -5.65 -3.73 9.34
C GLN A 21 -4.32 -4.44 9.59
N ASP A 22 -3.67 -4.98 8.56
CA ASP A 22 -2.40 -5.69 8.73
C ASP A 22 -1.28 -4.75 9.21
N ILE A 23 -1.20 -3.53 8.69
CA ILE A 23 -0.25 -2.50 9.17
C ILE A 23 -0.46 -2.23 10.67
N ARG A 24 -1.69 -1.99 11.11
CA ARG A 24 -2.01 -1.73 12.52
C ARG A 24 -1.69 -2.89 13.45
N HIS A 25 -1.81 -4.12 12.96
CA HIS A 25 -1.47 -5.33 13.73
C HIS A 25 0.02 -5.67 13.66
N GLY A 26 0.86 -4.82 13.06
CA GLY A 26 2.29 -5.05 12.94
C GLY A 26 2.65 -6.20 11.98
N ARG A 27 1.74 -6.57 11.08
CA ARG A 27 1.98 -7.62 10.08
C ARG A 27 2.70 -7.04 8.86
N GLY A 28 3.47 -7.87 8.17
CA GLY A 28 4.05 -7.52 6.87
C GLY A 28 3.01 -7.73 5.77
N LEU A 29 3.04 -6.88 4.74
CA LEU A 29 2.19 -7.01 3.55
C LEU A 29 2.90 -6.47 2.31
N CYS A 30 2.41 -6.86 1.13
CA CYS A 30 2.86 -6.32 -0.15
C CYS A 30 1.62 -5.88 -0.95
N VAL A 31 1.70 -4.69 -1.55
CA VAL A 31 0.67 -4.14 -2.43
C VAL A 31 1.29 -3.97 -3.81
N ILE A 32 0.62 -4.54 -4.81
CA ILE A 32 0.96 -4.32 -6.22
C ILE A 32 -0.18 -3.52 -6.81
N ASP A 33 0.11 -2.27 -7.14
CA ASP A 33 -0.88 -1.31 -7.61
C ASP A 33 -0.42 -0.68 -8.93
N PRO A 34 -1.00 -1.08 -10.07
CA PRO A 34 -0.68 -0.51 -11.38
C PRO A 34 -1.02 0.98 -11.53
N HIS A 35 -1.90 1.51 -10.67
CA HIS A 35 -2.35 2.90 -10.73
C HIS A 35 -1.62 3.81 -9.72
N GLY A 36 -1.05 3.23 -8.67
CA GLY A 36 -0.28 3.91 -7.63
C GLY A 36 -1.12 4.57 -6.52
N ASP A 37 -2.40 4.85 -6.77
CA ASP A 37 -3.29 5.59 -5.86
C ASP A 37 -3.55 4.87 -4.53
N LEU A 38 -3.57 3.54 -4.52
CA LEU A 38 -3.70 2.76 -3.29
C LEU A 38 -2.38 2.74 -2.52
N ALA A 39 -1.25 2.55 -3.21
CA ALA A 39 0.06 2.51 -2.58
C ALA A 39 0.37 3.85 -1.88
N GLU A 40 0.13 4.97 -2.55
CA GLU A 40 0.34 6.32 -2.00
C GLU A 40 -0.52 6.60 -0.77
N ARG A 41 -1.75 6.07 -0.70
CA ARG A 41 -2.63 6.21 0.47
C ARG A 41 -2.18 5.39 1.67
N LEU A 42 -1.51 4.25 1.44
CA LEU A 42 -1.06 3.36 2.51
C LEU A 42 0.24 3.81 3.15
N VAL A 43 1.15 4.44 2.38
CA VAL A 43 2.47 4.87 2.87
C VAL A 43 2.41 5.75 4.13
N PRO A 44 1.53 6.78 4.22
CA PRO A 44 1.40 7.60 5.43
C PRO A 44 0.90 6.82 6.66
N SER A 45 0.35 5.62 6.48
CA SER A 45 -0.18 4.80 7.57
C SER A 45 0.88 3.89 8.21
N ILE A 46 2.10 3.86 7.67
CA ILE A 46 3.20 3.07 8.23
C ILE A 46 3.65 3.68 9.57
N PRO A 47 3.69 2.92 10.66
CA PRO A 47 4.15 3.40 11.96
C PRO A 47 5.60 3.90 11.91
N ASP A 48 5.91 4.97 12.64
CA ASP A 48 7.25 5.58 12.69
C ASP A 48 8.36 4.57 13.01
N ASN A 49 8.08 3.65 13.94
CA ASN A 49 9.03 2.62 14.35
C ASN A 49 9.31 1.54 13.29
N ARG A 50 8.56 1.54 12.17
CA ARG A 50 8.70 0.60 11.05
C ARG A 50 8.99 1.30 9.72
N GLN A 51 9.23 2.60 9.71
CA GLN A 51 9.56 3.35 8.48
C GLN A 51 10.79 2.78 7.77
N GLY A 52 11.77 2.25 8.51
CA GLY A 52 12.94 1.59 7.93
C GLY A 52 12.67 0.24 7.25
N GLU A 53 11.47 -0.33 7.43
CA GLU A 53 11.05 -1.57 6.78
C GLU A 53 10.21 -1.31 5.52
N LEU A 54 9.86 -0.06 5.23
CA LEU A 54 9.08 0.32 4.07
C LEU A 54 9.95 0.26 2.81
N CYS A 55 9.45 -0.45 1.81
CA CYS A 55 10.04 -0.50 0.49
C CYS A 55 9.02 0.00 -0.53
N TYR A 56 9.26 1.19 -1.11
CA TYR A 56 8.38 1.77 -2.12
C TYR A 56 9.07 1.75 -3.48
N PHE A 57 8.47 1.05 -4.44
CA PHE A 57 8.94 0.98 -5.82
C PHE A 57 7.91 1.57 -6.75
N ASN A 58 8.29 2.63 -7.45
CA ASN A 58 7.50 3.25 -8.49
C ASN A 58 8.38 3.35 -9.74
N VAL A 59 8.01 2.64 -10.81
CA VAL A 59 8.87 2.49 -12.01
C VAL A 59 8.77 3.70 -12.95
N PRO A 60 7.59 4.28 -13.22
CA PRO A 60 7.47 5.50 -14.03
C PRO A 60 8.17 6.72 -13.42
N ASP A 61 8.16 6.84 -12.10
CA ASP A 61 8.78 7.96 -11.40
C ASP A 61 10.19 7.57 -10.95
N GLY A 62 11.21 8.07 -11.63
CA GLY A 62 12.62 7.80 -11.33
C GLY A 62 13.10 8.28 -9.94
N ILE A 63 12.21 8.73 -9.07
CA ILE A 63 12.48 9.18 -7.71
C ILE A 63 11.68 8.29 -6.75
N SER A 64 12.32 7.26 -6.20
CA SER A 64 11.79 6.60 -5.00
C SER A 64 12.11 7.46 -3.78
N VAL A 65 11.07 8.07 -3.20
CA VAL A 65 11.18 8.88 -1.97
C VAL A 65 11.40 7.98 -0.74
N TYR A 66 11.03 6.70 -0.84
CA TYR A 66 11.20 5.70 0.21
C TYR A 66 12.09 4.56 -0.34
N SER A 67 13.33 4.90 -0.67
CA SER A 67 14.34 3.88 -0.91
C SER A 67 14.86 3.35 0.43
N VAL A 68 14.87 2.02 0.53
CA VAL A 68 15.64 1.27 1.51
C VAL A 68 17.07 1.83 1.52
N LYS A 69 17.54 2.28 2.68
CA LYS A 69 18.98 2.44 2.90
C LYS A 69 19.66 1.09 2.98
#